data_AF-A0A2N1RSD9-F1
#
_entry.id   AF-A0A2N1RSD9-F1
#
_cell.length_a   1.000
_cell.length_b   1.000
_cell.length_c   1.000
_cell.angle_alpha   90.00
_cell.angle_beta   90.00
_cell.angle_gamma   90.00
#
_symmetry.space_group_name_H-M   'P 1'
#
loop_
_entity.id
_entity.type
_entity.pdbx_description
1 polymer ?
#
loop_
_entity_poly.entity_id
_entity_poly.type
_entity_poly.pdbx_seq_one_letter_code
_entity_poly.pdbx_strand_id
1 'polypeptide(L)'
;MNFRFSTLPFFLILLFSDSLFLSAQMPDWKFFRDREGNSYYYDRAMKIRITDEKPFDYTPASQRGTDYYLNKGIELIKNGKYTEGLFYLKSLKTLPMNDIRVERNAAEAAKWINYLHKKHGTRYNRFDKESTILLNYTDGSYNLINEKLRYKIVLKKQPRVVRALWKLNDKGYGFKFGFNLERENTGDGFDCIVGIETRILKGKIGSPGAAEESWRNEFGTDNFTRVEVLRTDDRIIYHYSYNDGVPFSGIEGIYVNGNLIHIVRVLCSDNIKDNVFDVIMKPVEEMVLVK
;
A
#
# COMPACT_ATOMS: atom_id res chain seq x y z
N MET A 1 33.27 -71.95 -19.02
CA MET A 1 33.27 -70.47 -19.00
C MET A 1 31.88 -70.03 -19.47
N ASN A 2 31.04 -69.53 -18.56
CA ASN A 2 29.84 -68.73 -18.86
C ASN A 2 29.30 -68.18 -17.53
N PHE A 3 29.35 -66.85 -17.41
CA PHE A 3 29.05 -66.07 -16.21
C PHE A 3 27.55 -66.07 -15.91
N ARG A 4 27.17 -66.38 -14.67
CA ARG A 4 25.86 -66.05 -14.10
C ARG A 4 25.95 -64.64 -13.52
N PHE A 5 25.27 -63.67 -14.13
CA PHE A 5 25.05 -62.36 -13.50
C PHE A 5 23.71 -62.38 -12.77
N SER A 6 23.77 -62.30 -11.43
CA SER A 6 22.63 -62.06 -10.56
C SER A 6 22.22 -60.58 -10.66
N THR A 7 21.20 -60.27 -11.44
CA THR A 7 20.64 -58.92 -11.55
C THR A 7 19.55 -58.70 -10.50
N LEU A 8 19.92 -58.77 -9.22
CA LEU A 8 19.09 -58.32 -8.10
C LEU A 8 20.02 -57.74 -7.03
N PRO A 9 20.49 -56.49 -7.22
CA PRO A 9 20.30 -55.52 -6.14
C PRO A 9 20.16 -54.05 -6.60
N PHE A 10 19.82 -53.76 -7.87
CA PHE A 10 19.74 -52.35 -8.32
C PHE A 10 18.34 -51.73 -8.24
N PHE A 11 17.28 -52.55 -8.25
CA PHE A 11 15.90 -52.05 -8.21
C PHE A 11 15.40 -51.68 -6.81
N LEU A 12 16.08 -52.11 -5.75
CA LEU A 12 15.67 -51.87 -4.36
C LEU A 12 16.22 -50.57 -3.77
N ILE A 13 17.20 -49.93 -4.41
CA ILE A 13 17.78 -48.65 -3.95
C ILE A 13 17.00 -47.45 -4.50
N LEU A 14 16.30 -47.60 -5.64
CA LEU A 14 15.46 -46.53 -6.22
C LEU A 14 14.09 -46.38 -5.54
N LEU A 15 13.62 -47.39 -4.79
CA LEU A 15 12.35 -47.32 -4.07
C LEU A 15 12.46 -46.65 -2.68
N PHE A 16 13.68 -46.30 -2.25
CA PHE A 16 13.92 -45.59 -0.98
C PHE A 16 14.40 -44.15 -1.15
N SER A 17 14.70 -43.69 -2.38
CA SER A 17 15.06 -42.29 -2.63
C SER A 17 13.85 -41.35 -2.64
N ASP A 18 12.66 -41.85 -2.96
CA ASP A 18 11.44 -41.03 -3.03
C ASP A 18 10.78 -40.81 -1.66
N SER A 19 11.18 -41.56 -0.63
CA SER A 19 10.70 -41.39 0.76
C SER A 19 11.53 -40.38 1.58
N LEU A 20 12.54 -39.74 0.99
CA LEU A 20 13.33 -38.67 1.63
C LEU A 20 12.90 -37.27 1.20
N PHE A 21 11.68 -37.12 0.69
CA PHE A 21 10.91 -35.91 1.05
C PHE A 21 10.50 -36.04 2.52
N LEU A 22 11.49 -35.92 3.40
CA LEU A 22 11.31 -35.32 4.72
C LEU A 22 10.72 -33.94 4.46
N SER A 23 9.39 -33.88 4.26
CA SER A 23 8.63 -32.71 4.62
C SER A 23 9.10 -32.38 6.03
N ALA A 24 9.81 -31.26 6.18
CA ALA A 24 10.14 -30.70 7.48
C ALA A 24 8.81 -30.43 8.19
N GLN A 25 8.25 -31.45 8.82
CA GLN A 25 6.98 -31.37 9.52
C GLN A 25 7.31 -30.59 10.78
N MET A 26 6.98 -29.29 10.78
CA MET A 26 7.26 -28.41 11.92
C MET A 26 6.48 -28.95 13.11
N PRO A 27 7.17 -29.57 14.11
CA PRO A 27 6.47 -30.30 15.15
C PRO A 27 5.64 -29.29 15.96
N ASP A 28 4.34 -29.56 16.06
CA ASP A 28 3.39 -28.87 16.95
C ASP A 28 2.97 -27.45 16.57
N TRP A 29 3.12 -27.07 15.31
CA TRP A 29 2.55 -25.81 14.83
C TRP A 29 1.05 -25.98 14.57
N LYS A 30 0.23 -25.15 15.20
CA LYS A 30 -1.24 -25.17 15.01
C LYS A 30 -1.63 -24.13 13.97
N PHE A 31 -2.21 -24.58 12.86
CA PHE A 31 -2.77 -23.72 11.84
C PHE A 31 -3.98 -22.95 12.37
N PHE A 32 -4.07 -21.68 12.01
CA PHE A 32 -5.18 -20.80 12.34
C PHE A 32 -5.52 -19.91 11.14
N ARG A 33 -6.81 -19.59 11.00
CA ARG A 33 -7.31 -18.60 10.05
C ARG A 33 -8.16 -17.58 10.80
N ASP A 34 -7.81 -16.31 10.68
CA ASP A 34 -8.57 -15.25 11.33
C ASP A 34 -9.86 -14.90 10.58
N ARG A 35 -10.61 -13.92 11.12
CA ARG A 35 -11.89 -13.46 10.56
C ARG A 35 -11.77 -12.78 9.20
N GLU A 36 -10.56 -12.44 8.77
CA GLU A 36 -10.27 -11.85 7.47
C GLU A 36 -9.71 -12.87 6.47
N GLY A 37 -9.58 -14.13 6.90
CA GLY A 37 -8.98 -15.18 6.08
C GLY A 37 -7.45 -15.22 6.12
N ASN A 38 -6.81 -14.36 6.92
CA ASN A 38 -5.35 -14.42 7.10
C ASN A 38 -4.98 -15.74 7.77
N SER A 39 -4.00 -16.43 7.20
CA SER A 39 -3.57 -17.74 7.65
C SER A 39 -2.21 -17.66 8.31
N TYR A 40 -2.06 -18.27 9.49
CA TYR A 40 -0.82 -18.27 10.26
C TYR A 40 -0.78 -19.45 11.24
N TYR A 41 0.38 -19.69 11.86
CA TYR A 41 0.61 -20.82 12.76
C TYR A 41 0.95 -20.34 14.17
N TYR A 42 0.48 -21.04 15.19
CA TYR A 42 1.02 -20.92 16.54
C TYR A 42 2.09 -21.97 16.79
N ASP A 43 3.28 -21.55 17.24
CA ASP A 43 4.30 -22.48 17.74
C ASP A 43 4.00 -22.96 19.18
N ARG A 44 4.81 -23.89 19.71
CA ARG A 44 4.68 -24.39 21.10
C ARG A 44 4.74 -23.28 22.16
N ALA A 45 5.38 -22.16 21.85
CA ALA A 45 5.48 -20.99 22.73
C ALA A 45 4.32 -20.00 22.52
N MET A 46 3.26 -20.41 21.80
CA MET A 46 2.10 -19.59 21.44
C MET A 46 2.45 -18.33 20.65
N LYS A 47 3.58 -18.34 19.92
CA LYS A 47 3.95 -17.24 19.03
C LYS A 47 3.36 -17.47 17.65
N ILE A 48 2.86 -16.40 17.04
CA ILE A 48 2.36 -16.41 15.67
C ILE A 48 3.54 -16.46 14.70
N ARG A 49 3.46 -17.33 13.71
CA ARG A 49 4.43 -17.54 12.62
C ARG A 49 3.71 -17.47 11.28
N ILE A 50 4.21 -16.66 10.34
CA ILE A 50 3.60 -16.49 9.01
C ILE A 50 4.54 -17.09 7.98
N THR A 51 4.31 -18.36 7.63
CA THR A 51 5.14 -19.13 6.70
C THR A 51 4.90 -18.82 5.24
N ASP A 52 3.77 -18.20 4.91
CA ASP A 52 3.41 -17.94 3.52
C ASP A 52 4.28 -16.80 2.98
N GLU A 53 5.25 -17.15 2.14
CA GLU A 53 6.07 -16.23 1.35
C GLU A 53 5.28 -15.64 0.18
N LYS A 54 4.13 -15.02 0.47
CA LYS A 54 3.47 -14.17 -0.51
C LYS A 54 4.35 -12.96 -0.80
N PRO A 55 4.47 -12.53 -2.08
CA PRO A 55 5.06 -11.24 -2.41
C PRO A 55 4.43 -10.13 -1.55
N PHE A 56 5.22 -9.12 -1.21
CA PHE A 56 4.70 -8.00 -0.45
C PHE A 56 3.56 -7.32 -1.22
N ASP A 57 2.42 -7.20 -0.55
CA ASP A 57 1.32 -6.38 -0.98
C ASP A 57 1.02 -5.32 0.08
N TYR A 58 0.44 -4.21 -0.37
CA TYR A 58 -0.04 -3.14 0.50
C TYR A 58 -1.40 -3.52 1.09
N THR A 59 -1.47 -4.63 1.83
CA THR A 59 -2.71 -5.06 2.49
C THR A 59 -3.07 -4.09 3.62
N PRO A 60 -4.28 -3.49 3.62
CA PRO A 60 -4.71 -2.55 4.66
C PRO A 60 -4.81 -3.21 6.03
N ALA A 61 -4.24 -2.59 7.07
CA ALA A 61 -4.40 -3.07 8.44
C ALA A 61 -5.83 -2.84 8.93
N SER A 62 -6.39 -3.78 9.69
CA SER A 62 -7.74 -3.65 10.26
C SER A 62 -7.77 -4.01 11.74
N GLN A 63 -8.86 -3.65 12.40
CA GLN A 63 -9.11 -4.06 13.78
C GLN A 63 -9.32 -5.58 13.94
N ARG A 64 -9.78 -6.27 12.90
CA ARG A 64 -10.06 -7.71 12.98
C ARG A 64 -8.78 -8.53 12.90
N GLY A 65 -7.85 -8.14 12.03
CA GLY A 65 -6.57 -8.81 11.79
C GLY A 65 -5.36 -8.24 12.56
N THR A 66 -5.55 -7.46 13.62
CA THR A 66 -4.44 -6.75 14.31
C THR A 66 -3.28 -7.64 14.73
N ASP A 67 -3.56 -8.87 15.18
CA ASP A 67 -2.53 -9.82 15.60
C ASP A 67 -1.71 -10.29 14.40
N TYR A 68 -2.36 -10.54 13.27
CA TYR A 68 -1.70 -10.89 12.01
C TYR A 68 -0.78 -9.76 11.52
N TYR A 69 -1.30 -8.52 11.41
CA TYR A 69 -0.52 -7.38 10.89
C TYR A 69 0.69 -7.04 11.78
N LEU A 70 0.54 -7.11 13.11
CA LEU A 70 1.65 -6.95 14.04
C LEU A 70 2.74 -7.99 13.79
N ASN A 71 2.37 -9.27 13.76
CA ASN A 71 3.34 -10.35 13.60
C ASN A 71 3.96 -10.38 12.20
N LYS A 72 3.21 -10.03 11.15
CA LYS A 72 3.73 -9.86 9.79
C LYS A 72 4.79 -8.77 9.74
N GLY A 73 4.51 -7.63 10.37
CA GLY A 73 5.49 -6.54 10.48
C GLY A 73 6.79 -6.97 11.17
N ILE A 74 6.67 -7.67 12.30
CA ILE A 74 7.81 -8.18 13.06
C ILE A 74 8.62 -9.21 12.26
N GLU A 75 7.95 -10.12 11.56
CA GLU A 75 8.60 -11.16 10.76
C GLU A 75 9.35 -10.58 9.56
N LEU A 76 8.74 -9.62 8.86
CA LEU A 76 9.41 -8.88 7.77
C LEU A 76 10.68 -8.17 8.27
N ILE A 77 10.61 -7.52 9.43
CA ILE A 77 11.77 -6.88 10.06
C ILE A 77 12.88 -7.88 10.37
N LYS A 78 12.52 -9.05 10.93
CA LYS A 78 13.50 -10.11 11.23
C LYS A 78 14.18 -10.65 9.97
N ASN A 79 13.46 -10.66 8.85
CA ASN A 79 13.95 -11.09 7.55
C ASN A 79 14.66 -9.95 6.76
N GLY A 80 14.92 -8.80 7.40
CA GLY A 80 15.60 -7.66 6.79
C GLY A 80 14.74 -6.80 5.84
N LYS A 81 13.45 -7.11 5.69
CA LYS A 81 12.45 -6.36 4.91
C LYS A 81 11.89 -5.20 5.75
N TYR A 82 12.76 -4.24 6.08
CA TYR A 82 12.47 -3.19 7.06
C TYR A 82 11.36 -2.24 6.62
N THR A 83 11.34 -1.84 5.35
CA THR A 83 10.35 -0.91 4.79
C THR A 83 8.94 -1.53 4.81
N GLU A 84 8.82 -2.78 4.38
CA GLU A 84 7.58 -3.54 4.38
C GLU A 84 7.09 -3.83 5.80
N GLY A 85 8.01 -4.16 6.70
CA GLY A 85 7.67 -4.35 8.10
C GLY A 85 7.17 -3.07 8.76
N LEU A 86 7.82 -1.93 8.50
CA LEU A 86 7.38 -0.61 8.97
C LEU A 86 6.01 -0.21 8.42
N PHE A 87 5.71 -0.54 7.16
CA PHE A 87 4.38 -0.30 6.59
C PHE A 87 3.27 -0.91 7.47
N TYR A 88 3.38 -2.18 7.84
CA TYR A 88 2.38 -2.85 8.67
C TYR A 88 2.31 -2.27 10.09
N LEU A 89 3.46 -2.05 10.72
CA LEU A 89 3.51 -1.53 12.09
C LEU A 89 2.97 -0.10 12.18
N LYS A 90 3.29 0.77 11.21
CA LYS A 90 2.80 2.16 11.17
C LYS A 90 1.32 2.20 10.80
N SER A 91 0.86 1.37 9.86
CA SER A 91 -0.56 1.26 9.50
C SER A 91 -1.41 0.81 10.69
N LEU A 92 -0.94 -0.18 11.46
CA LEU A 92 -1.63 -0.63 12.68
C LEU A 92 -1.84 0.50 13.70
N LYS A 93 -0.85 1.39 13.85
CA LYS A 93 -0.93 2.54 14.77
C LYS A 93 -1.97 3.59 14.35
N THR A 94 -2.45 3.55 13.12
CA THR A 94 -3.48 4.48 12.64
C THR A 94 -4.91 4.00 12.90
N LEU A 95 -5.08 2.79 13.45
CA LEU A 95 -6.38 2.27 13.85
C LEU A 95 -6.91 2.99 15.10
N PRO A 96 -8.24 3.19 15.21
CA PRO A 96 -8.85 3.75 16.40
C PRO A 96 -8.67 2.80 17.59
N MET A 97 -8.29 3.36 18.74
CA MET A 97 -8.02 2.65 19.99
C MET A 97 -9.32 2.42 20.77
N ASN A 98 -10.29 1.73 20.15
CA ASN A 98 -11.58 1.40 20.77
C ASN A 98 -11.61 -0.02 21.37
N ASP A 99 -10.52 -0.79 21.24
CA ASP A 99 -10.38 -2.17 21.73
C ASP A 99 -8.99 -2.34 22.36
N ILE A 100 -8.95 -2.92 23.57
CA ILE A 100 -7.73 -3.20 24.35
C ILE A 100 -6.71 -4.01 23.53
N ARG A 101 -7.18 -4.92 22.68
CA ARG A 101 -6.35 -5.73 21.77
C ARG A 101 -5.65 -4.84 20.73
N VAL A 102 -6.38 -3.89 20.14
CA VAL A 102 -5.83 -2.93 19.18
C VAL A 102 -4.80 -2.04 19.87
N GLU A 103 -5.13 -1.52 21.06
CA GLU A 103 -4.24 -0.68 21.87
C GLU A 103 -2.93 -1.40 22.22
N ARG A 104 -3.03 -2.63 22.75
CA ARG A 104 -1.87 -3.46 23.08
C ARG A 104 -0.98 -3.71 21.86
N ASN A 105 -1.58 -4.03 20.71
CA ASN A 105 -0.82 -4.34 19.51
C ASN A 105 -0.19 -3.07 18.90
N ALA A 106 -0.86 -1.92 18.98
CA ALA A 106 -0.30 -0.63 18.60
C ALA A 106 0.87 -0.21 19.52
N ALA A 107 0.76 -0.45 20.82
CA ALA A 107 1.84 -0.22 21.77
C ALA A 107 3.06 -1.11 21.48
N GLU A 108 2.84 -2.39 21.15
CA GLU A 108 3.92 -3.30 20.76
C GLU A 108 4.56 -2.90 19.42
N ALA A 109 3.76 -2.49 18.43
CA ALA A 109 4.27 -1.93 17.18
C ALA A 109 5.16 -0.70 17.42
N ALA A 110 4.76 0.18 18.34
CA ALA A 110 5.57 1.35 18.72
C ALA A 110 6.92 0.94 19.35
N LYS A 111 6.96 -0.12 20.17
CA LYS A 111 8.23 -0.64 20.70
C LYS A 111 9.15 -1.13 19.58
N TRP A 112 8.63 -1.85 18.60
CA TRP A 112 9.41 -2.33 17.46
C TRP A 112 9.94 -1.20 16.57
N ILE A 113 9.11 -0.18 16.31
CA ILE A 113 9.53 1.02 15.58
C ILE A 113 10.67 1.73 16.34
N ASN A 114 10.51 1.92 17.64
CA ASN A 114 11.54 2.56 18.49
C ASN A 114 12.82 1.72 18.56
N TYR A 115 12.70 0.39 18.61
CA TYR A 115 13.84 -0.53 18.54
C TYR A 115 14.60 -0.35 17.22
N LEU A 116 13.90 -0.30 16.08
CA LEU A 116 14.52 -0.07 14.77
C LEU A 116 15.23 1.28 14.69
N HIS A 117 14.58 2.34 15.20
CA HIS A 117 15.18 3.66 15.25
C HIS A 117 16.49 3.65 16.06
N LYS A 118 16.48 3.06 17.26
CA LYS A 118 17.68 2.92 18.11
C LYS A 118 18.76 2.06 17.48
N LYS A 119 18.39 0.95 16.82
CA LYS A 119 19.32 -0.02 16.23
C LYS A 119 19.99 0.49 14.96
N HIS A 120 19.24 1.18 14.10
CA HIS A 120 19.71 1.55 12.76
C HIS A 120 20.09 3.02 12.63
N GLY A 121 19.77 3.87 13.62
CA GLY A 121 20.16 5.28 13.63
C GLY A 121 19.75 6.00 12.35
N THR A 122 20.70 6.64 11.67
CA THR A 122 20.44 7.38 10.42
C THR A 122 19.88 6.52 9.30
N ARG A 123 20.19 5.21 9.26
CA ARG A 123 19.63 4.30 8.24
C ARG A 123 18.12 4.11 8.41
N TYR A 124 17.60 4.22 9.64
CA TYR A 124 16.16 4.16 9.90
C TYR A 124 15.40 5.21 9.10
N ASN A 125 15.95 6.43 8.97
CA ASN A 125 15.30 7.51 8.23
C ASN A 125 14.99 7.13 6.77
N ARG A 126 15.80 6.27 6.16
CA ARG A 126 15.53 5.76 4.82
C ARG A 126 14.32 4.81 4.82
N PHE A 127 14.30 3.83 5.72
CA PHE A 127 13.18 2.87 5.83
C PHE A 127 11.87 3.58 6.20
N ASP A 128 11.94 4.54 7.11
CA ASP A 128 10.80 5.35 7.55
C ASP A 128 10.24 6.23 6.42
N LYS A 129 11.14 6.80 5.60
CA LYS A 129 10.79 7.56 4.40
C LYS A 129 10.17 6.65 3.33
N GLU A 130 10.74 5.48 3.08
CA GLU A 130 10.21 4.53 2.08
C GLU A 130 8.86 3.93 2.51
N SER A 131 8.57 3.85 3.82
CA SER A 131 7.31 3.39 4.42
C SER A 131 6.33 4.54 4.74
N THR A 132 6.24 5.53 3.84
CA THR A 132 5.41 6.74 4.05
C THR A 132 3.91 6.52 3.83
N ILE A 133 3.54 5.59 2.95
CA ILE A 133 2.14 5.25 2.68
C ILE A 133 1.68 4.29 3.77
N LEU A 134 0.52 4.59 4.36
CA LEU A 134 -0.15 3.76 5.35
C LEU A 134 -1.55 3.44 4.83
N LEU A 135 -2.00 2.22 5.03
CA LEU A 135 -3.34 1.78 4.65
C LEU A 135 -4.01 1.09 5.83
N ASN A 136 -5.22 1.53 6.15
CA ASN A 136 -6.05 0.82 7.12
C ASN A 136 -7.49 0.69 6.63
N TYR A 137 -8.23 -0.25 7.22
CA TYR A 137 -9.67 -0.41 7.02
C TYR A 137 -10.39 -0.22 8.36
N THR A 138 -11.25 0.80 8.41
CA THR A 138 -12.03 1.18 9.60
C THR A 138 -13.42 1.66 9.18
N ASP A 139 -14.44 1.24 9.93
CA ASP A 139 -15.83 1.69 9.75
C ASP A 139 -16.35 1.62 8.31
N GLY A 140 -16.03 0.53 7.61
CA GLY A 140 -16.50 0.31 6.23
C GLY A 140 -15.66 1.02 5.15
N SER A 141 -14.63 1.78 5.53
CA SER A 141 -13.83 2.59 4.61
C SER A 141 -12.34 2.28 4.70
N TYR A 142 -11.63 2.49 3.60
CA TYR A 142 -10.18 2.36 3.52
C TYR A 142 -9.53 3.74 3.66
N ASN A 143 -8.66 3.90 4.64
CA ASN A 143 -7.92 5.15 4.83
C ASN A 143 -6.55 5.01 4.18
N LEU A 144 -6.30 5.86 3.20
CA LEU A 144 -5.01 6.03 2.56
C LEU A 144 -4.34 7.26 3.12
N ILE A 145 -3.24 7.07 3.84
CA ILE A 145 -2.54 8.14 4.54
C ILE A 145 -1.11 8.19 4.02
N ASN A 146 -0.63 9.40 3.76
CA ASN A 146 0.79 9.63 3.58
C ASN A 146 1.29 10.51 4.72
N GLU A 147 1.93 9.90 5.71
CA GLU A 147 2.28 10.62 6.94
C GLU A 147 3.41 11.65 6.74
N LYS A 148 4.34 11.42 5.80
CA LYS A 148 5.41 12.39 5.51
C LYS A 148 4.96 13.50 4.57
N LEU A 149 4.03 13.19 3.67
CA LEU A 149 3.49 14.14 2.70
C LEU A 149 2.13 14.71 3.11
N ARG A 150 1.67 14.40 4.32
CA ARG A 150 0.59 15.09 5.03
C ARG A 150 -0.73 15.17 4.27
N TYR A 151 -1.16 14.05 3.69
CA TYR A 151 -2.51 13.93 3.14
C TYR A 151 -3.17 12.62 3.57
N LYS A 152 -4.50 12.63 3.58
CA LYS A 152 -5.36 11.48 3.83
C LYS A 152 -6.53 11.46 2.84
N ILE A 153 -6.82 10.28 2.28
CA ILE A 153 -7.97 10.02 1.43
C ILE A 153 -8.77 8.87 2.05
N VAL A 154 -10.10 9.02 2.12
CA VAL A 154 -11.01 8.00 2.64
C VAL A 154 -11.76 7.35 1.47
N LEU A 155 -11.47 6.08 1.21
CA LEU A 155 -11.89 5.35 0.03
C LEU A 155 -12.99 4.34 0.37
N LYS A 156 -13.97 4.19 -0.52
CA LYS A 156 -15.05 3.20 -0.36
C LYS A 156 -14.67 1.78 -0.80
N LYS A 157 -13.57 1.65 -1.55
CA LYS A 157 -13.06 0.38 -2.10
C LYS A 157 -11.57 0.23 -1.77
N GLN A 158 -11.08 -1.00 -1.74
CA GLN A 158 -9.68 -1.28 -1.45
C GLN A 158 -8.78 -0.76 -2.59
N PRO A 159 -7.82 0.14 -2.32
CA PRO A 159 -6.86 0.55 -3.33
C PRO A 159 -5.83 -0.55 -3.57
N ARG A 160 -5.53 -0.83 -4.84
CA ARG A 160 -4.38 -1.67 -5.22
C ARG A 160 -3.22 -0.78 -5.61
N VAL A 161 -2.16 -0.78 -4.79
CA VAL A 161 -0.97 0.02 -5.06
C VAL A 161 -0.22 -0.53 -6.27
N VAL A 162 -0.03 0.31 -7.27
CA VAL A 162 0.71 0.00 -8.50
C VAL A 162 2.16 0.45 -8.37
N ARG A 163 2.38 1.64 -7.80
CA ARG A 163 3.72 2.22 -7.64
C ARG A 163 3.77 3.24 -6.52
N ALA A 164 4.86 3.25 -5.76
CA ALA A 164 5.10 4.22 -4.71
C ALA A 164 6.61 4.52 -4.66
N LEU A 165 7.03 5.74 -5.01
CA LEU A 165 8.47 6.05 -5.16
C LEU A 165 8.80 7.52 -4.88
N TRP A 166 9.89 7.74 -4.14
CA TRP A 166 10.52 9.05 -4.00
C TRP A 166 11.23 9.48 -5.30
N LYS A 167 11.04 10.74 -5.70
CA LYS A 167 11.75 11.33 -6.84
C LYS A 167 13.21 11.60 -6.48
N LEU A 168 14.03 11.81 -7.51
CA LEU A 168 15.45 12.13 -7.36
C LEU A 168 15.67 13.28 -6.34
N ASN A 169 16.65 13.11 -5.45
CA ASN A 169 17.00 14.06 -4.40
C ASN A 169 15.87 14.35 -3.39
N ASP A 170 14.90 13.45 -3.24
CA ASP A 170 13.81 13.55 -2.26
C ASP A 170 12.94 14.81 -2.40
N LYS A 171 12.93 15.44 -3.57
CA LYS A 171 12.15 16.67 -3.83
C LYS A 171 10.70 16.40 -4.24
N GLY A 172 10.25 15.16 -4.16
CA GLY A 172 8.90 14.77 -4.51
C GLY A 172 8.65 13.28 -4.38
N TYR A 173 7.41 12.89 -4.66
CA TYR A 173 6.94 11.52 -4.53
C TYR A 173 5.88 11.22 -5.59
N GLY A 174 6.00 10.09 -6.25
CA GLY A 174 4.99 9.58 -7.17
C GLY A 174 4.30 8.38 -6.55
N PHE A 175 2.98 8.43 -6.50
CA PHE A 175 2.15 7.34 -5.98
C PHE A 175 1.05 7.02 -6.98
N LYS A 176 0.86 5.74 -7.30
CA LYS A 176 -0.16 5.26 -8.22
C LYS A 176 -0.86 4.07 -7.62
N PHE A 177 -2.19 4.08 -7.69
CA PHE A 177 -3.04 2.98 -7.27
C PHE A 177 -4.23 2.87 -8.21
N GLY A 178 -4.86 1.71 -8.24
CA GLY A 178 -6.05 1.47 -9.05
C GLY A 178 -7.16 0.79 -8.27
N PHE A 179 -8.35 0.79 -8.87
CA PHE A 179 -9.56 0.18 -8.35
C PHE A 179 -10.22 -0.69 -9.40
N ASN A 180 -10.90 -1.71 -8.90
CA ASN A 180 -11.91 -2.46 -9.62
C ASN A 180 -13.24 -2.25 -8.92
N LEU A 181 -14.27 -1.83 -9.65
CA LEU A 181 -15.59 -1.50 -9.12
C LEU A 181 -16.34 -2.76 -8.68
N GLU A 182 -16.27 -3.82 -9.49
CA GLU A 182 -17.02 -5.06 -9.29
C GLU A 182 -16.18 -6.24 -8.78
N ARG A 183 -14.90 -6.34 -9.18
CA ARG A 183 -14.06 -7.51 -8.88
C ARG A 183 -12.99 -7.19 -7.87
N GLU A 184 -13.10 -7.72 -6.65
CA GLU A 184 -12.13 -7.40 -5.60
C GLU A 184 -10.70 -7.84 -5.92
N ASN A 185 -10.44 -8.87 -6.75
CA ASN A 185 -9.05 -9.36 -6.90
C ASN A 185 -8.70 -10.29 -8.09
N THR A 186 -9.37 -10.24 -9.25
CA THR A 186 -9.20 -11.33 -10.26
C THR A 186 -8.78 -10.93 -11.68
N GLY A 187 -8.33 -9.69 -11.93
CA GLY A 187 -7.94 -9.25 -13.28
C GLY A 187 -6.62 -8.47 -13.38
N ASP A 188 -5.96 -8.63 -14.52
CA ASP A 188 -4.88 -7.77 -15.02
C ASP A 188 -5.51 -6.48 -15.59
N GLY A 189 -5.81 -5.52 -14.72
CA GLY A 189 -6.42 -4.26 -15.12
C GLY A 189 -7.04 -3.49 -13.97
N PHE A 190 -7.40 -2.24 -14.26
CA PHE A 190 -8.11 -1.35 -13.35
C PHE A 190 -9.23 -0.63 -14.10
N ASP A 191 -10.40 -0.53 -13.48
CA ASP A 191 -11.50 0.31 -13.97
C ASP A 191 -11.15 1.79 -13.84
N CYS A 192 -10.39 2.13 -12.79
CA CYS A 192 -9.90 3.48 -12.54
C CYS A 192 -8.48 3.45 -12.00
N ILE A 193 -7.65 4.39 -12.46
CA ILE A 193 -6.29 4.62 -11.96
C ILE A 193 -6.20 6.00 -11.35
N VAL A 194 -5.54 6.11 -10.20
CA VAL A 194 -5.24 7.36 -9.54
C VAL A 194 -3.74 7.54 -9.46
N GLY A 195 -3.27 8.71 -9.90
CA GLY A 195 -1.90 9.17 -9.71
C GLY A 195 -1.85 10.35 -8.74
N ILE A 196 -1.00 10.28 -7.74
CA ILE A 196 -0.66 11.39 -6.86
C ILE A 196 0.82 11.73 -7.07
N GLU A 197 1.06 12.93 -7.57
CA GLU A 197 2.38 13.50 -7.74
C GLU A 197 2.57 14.58 -6.68
N THR A 198 3.53 14.41 -5.79
CA THR A 198 3.87 15.39 -4.77
C THR A 198 5.20 16.06 -5.09
N ARG A 199 5.26 17.38 -4.88
CA ARG A 199 6.48 18.18 -4.93
C ARG A 199 6.74 18.79 -3.56
N ILE A 200 8.00 18.78 -3.16
CA ILE A 200 8.48 19.39 -1.93
C ILE A 200 9.34 20.59 -2.31
N LEU A 201 8.85 21.78 -1.97
CA LEU A 201 9.51 23.04 -2.24
C LEU A 201 10.46 23.42 -1.11
N LYS A 202 11.47 24.22 -1.43
CA LYS A 202 12.37 24.83 -0.42
C LYS A 202 11.67 25.90 0.42
N GLY A 203 10.63 26.55 -0.12
CA GLY A 203 9.81 27.56 0.54
C GLY A 203 8.33 27.23 0.42
N LYS A 204 7.48 28.09 1.01
CA LYS A 204 6.02 27.95 0.87
C LYS A 204 5.57 28.47 -0.50
N ILE A 205 4.53 27.85 -1.04
CA ILE A 205 3.81 28.41 -2.20
C ILE A 205 2.56 29.14 -1.70
N GLY A 206 2.32 30.34 -2.24
CA GLY A 206 1.32 31.26 -1.69
C GLY A 206 -0.13 30.85 -1.95
N SER A 207 -0.39 30.12 -3.04
CA SER A 207 -1.74 29.70 -3.41
C SER A 207 -1.76 28.49 -4.35
N PRO A 208 -2.89 27.77 -4.44
CA PRO A 208 -3.12 26.75 -5.45
C PRO A 208 -2.96 27.25 -6.89
N GLY A 209 -3.29 28.51 -7.19
CA GLY A 209 -3.12 29.10 -8.53
C GLY A 209 -1.64 29.23 -8.91
N ALA A 210 -0.79 29.67 -7.97
CA ALA A 210 0.66 29.69 -8.19
C ALA A 210 1.22 28.26 -8.35
N ALA A 211 0.65 27.27 -7.66
CA ALA A 211 1.02 25.87 -7.82
C ALA A 211 0.66 25.32 -9.21
N GLU A 212 -0.53 25.66 -9.70
CA GLU A 212 -0.98 25.34 -11.05
C GLU A 212 -0.06 25.93 -12.12
N GLU A 213 0.24 27.23 -12.04
CA GLU A 213 1.11 27.91 -13.01
C GLU A 213 2.51 27.30 -13.04
N SER A 214 3.10 27.05 -11.86
CA SER A 214 4.39 26.37 -11.74
C SER A 214 4.39 25.00 -12.42
N TRP A 215 3.24 24.31 -12.45
CA TRP A 215 3.13 22.98 -13.03
C TRP A 215 2.91 23.02 -14.54
N ARG A 216 2.06 23.94 -15.03
CA ARG A 216 1.79 24.11 -16.48
C ARG A 216 3.07 24.38 -17.27
N ASN A 217 3.99 25.14 -16.69
CA ASN A 217 5.28 25.44 -17.31
C ASN A 217 6.20 24.20 -17.49
N GLU A 218 5.93 23.08 -16.81
CA GLU A 218 6.80 21.90 -16.82
C GLU A 218 6.28 20.72 -17.64
N PHE A 219 4.96 20.58 -17.83
CA PHE A 219 4.37 19.38 -18.46
C PHE A 219 4.11 19.52 -19.97
N GLY A 220 4.44 20.67 -20.56
CA GLY A 220 4.15 20.95 -21.96
C GLY A 220 2.66 21.20 -22.20
N THR A 221 2.24 21.13 -23.46
CA THR A 221 0.83 21.30 -23.85
C THR A 221 -0.01 20.12 -23.41
N ASP A 222 -1.08 20.40 -22.65
CA ASP A 222 -2.08 19.41 -22.29
C ASP A 222 -2.95 19.04 -23.50
N ASN A 223 -3.14 17.74 -23.75
CA ASN A 223 -4.06 17.24 -24.79
C ASN A 223 -5.50 17.06 -24.26
N PHE A 224 -5.88 17.84 -23.27
CA PHE A 224 -7.18 17.73 -22.60
C PHE A 224 -7.69 19.10 -22.16
N THR A 225 -9.01 19.21 -22.06
CA THR A 225 -9.70 20.40 -21.55
C THR A 225 -9.99 20.25 -20.07
N ARG A 226 -10.05 21.37 -19.35
CA ARG A 226 -10.39 21.43 -17.92
C ARG A 226 -11.57 22.36 -17.68
N VAL A 227 -12.48 21.94 -16.82
CA VAL A 227 -13.57 22.74 -16.28
C VAL A 227 -13.40 22.78 -14.77
N GLU A 228 -13.27 23.97 -14.20
CA GLU A 228 -13.14 24.14 -12.75
C GLU A 228 -14.44 23.71 -12.06
N VAL A 229 -14.30 22.90 -11.00
CA VAL A 229 -15.41 22.40 -10.18
C VAL A 229 -15.40 23.05 -8.80
N LEU A 230 -14.20 23.24 -8.24
CA LEU A 230 -14.01 23.77 -6.91
C LEU A 230 -12.70 24.56 -6.83
N ARG A 231 -12.74 25.68 -6.12
CA ARG A 231 -11.55 26.46 -5.76
C ARG A 231 -11.69 26.95 -4.32
N THR A 232 -10.66 26.71 -3.54
CA THR A 232 -10.51 27.18 -2.15
C THR A 232 -9.09 27.71 -1.94
N ASP A 233 -8.78 28.16 -0.73
CA ASP A 233 -7.45 28.65 -0.36
C ASP A 233 -6.37 27.56 -0.41
N ASP A 234 -6.76 26.28 -0.27
CA ASP A 234 -5.84 25.14 -0.18
C ASP A 234 -5.90 24.20 -1.38
N ARG A 235 -6.90 24.31 -2.26
CA ARG A 235 -7.02 23.45 -3.44
C ARG A 235 -7.74 24.08 -4.64
N ILE A 236 -7.51 23.49 -5.81
CA ILE A 236 -8.34 23.68 -7.01
C ILE A 236 -8.63 22.30 -7.59
N ILE A 237 -9.88 22.06 -7.97
CA ILE A 237 -10.32 20.83 -8.61
C ILE A 237 -10.90 21.15 -10.00
N TYR A 238 -10.50 20.33 -10.96
CA TYR A 238 -11.01 20.34 -12.33
C TYR A 238 -11.64 19.00 -12.67
N HIS A 239 -12.72 19.04 -13.44
CA HIS A 239 -13.06 17.95 -14.34
C HIS A 239 -12.24 18.12 -15.61
N TYR A 240 -11.66 17.03 -16.11
CA TYR A 240 -10.96 17.05 -17.38
C TYR A 240 -11.45 15.97 -18.33
N SER A 241 -11.40 16.25 -19.62
CA SER A 241 -11.74 15.35 -20.70
C SER A 241 -10.69 15.47 -21.81
N TYR A 242 -10.24 14.33 -22.33
CA TYR A 242 -9.31 14.33 -23.45
C TYR A 242 -9.98 14.87 -24.72
N ASN A 243 -9.18 15.49 -25.58
CA ASN A 243 -9.64 16.00 -26.87
C ASN A 243 -9.81 14.84 -27.88
N ASP A 244 -10.35 15.15 -29.05
CA ASP A 244 -10.36 14.28 -30.23
C ASP A 244 -11.05 12.91 -30.05
N GLY A 245 -12.10 12.85 -29.22
CA GLY A 245 -12.95 11.66 -29.07
C GLY A 245 -12.31 10.51 -28.29
N VAL A 246 -11.21 10.77 -27.58
CA VAL A 246 -10.60 9.81 -26.66
C VAL A 246 -11.55 9.58 -25.47
N PRO A 247 -12.03 8.35 -25.22
CA PRO A 247 -13.15 8.06 -24.32
C PRO A 247 -12.71 7.96 -22.84
N PHE A 248 -11.89 8.91 -22.42
CA PHE A 248 -11.35 8.99 -21.07
C PHE A 248 -11.54 10.39 -20.51
N SER A 249 -11.94 10.43 -19.24
CA SER A 249 -12.06 11.65 -18.46
C SER A 249 -11.73 11.38 -17.01
N GLY A 250 -11.76 12.43 -16.21
CA GLY A 250 -11.42 12.30 -14.82
C GLY A 250 -11.51 13.60 -14.06
N ILE A 251 -10.89 13.57 -12.89
CA ILE A 251 -10.69 14.76 -12.07
C ILE A 251 -9.21 15.01 -11.84
N GLU A 252 -8.82 16.27 -11.85
CA GLU A 252 -7.49 16.74 -11.46
C GLU A 252 -7.65 17.67 -10.27
N GLY A 253 -7.04 17.32 -9.15
CA GLY A 253 -6.97 18.17 -7.96
C GLY A 253 -5.55 18.65 -7.72
N ILE A 254 -5.38 19.95 -7.50
CA ILE A 254 -4.13 20.58 -7.07
C ILE A 254 -4.33 21.03 -5.63
N TYR A 255 -3.48 20.57 -4.72
CA TYR A 255 -3.58 20.84 -3.29
C TYR A 255 -2.28 21.42 -2.76
N VAL A 256 -2.38 22.41 -1.89
CA VAL A 256 -1.25 23.11 -1.29
C VAL A 256 -1.27 22.94 0.22
N ASN A 257 -0.18 22.39 0.77
CA ASN A 257 0.01 22.25 2.21
C ASN A 257 1.40 22.75 2.61
N GLY A 258 1.51 24.05 2.91
CA GLY A 258 2.77 24.69 3.28
C GLY A 258 3.78 24.69 2.12
N ASN A 259 4.82 23.87 2.21
CA ASN A 259 5.82 23.69 1.13
C ASN A 259 5.54 22.45 0.25
N LEU A 260 4.41 21.78 0.45
CA LEU A 260 4.00 20.63 -0.33
C LEU A 260 2.95 21.03 -1.36
N ILE A 261 3.12 20.54 -2.58
CA ILE A 261 2.10 20.57 -3.63
C ILE A 261 1.77 19.14 -3.98
N HIS A 262 0.49 18.79 -3.95
CA HIS A 262 -0.01 17.50 -4.41
C HIS A 262 -0.85 17.71 -5.65
N ILE A 263 -0.61 16.90 -6.67
CA ILE A 263 -1.46 16.83 -7.85
C ILE A 263 -2.01 15.42 -7.92
N VAL A 264 -3.32 15.33 -7.79
CA VAL A 264 -4.06 14.09 -7.84
C VAL A 264 -4.79 14.06 -9.18
N ARG A 265 -4.58 13.00 -9.95
CA ARG A 265 -5.31 12.74 -11.19
C ARG A 265 -6.01 11.40 -11.08
N VAL A 266 -7.32 11.42 -11.23
CA VAL A 266 -8.15 10.23 -11.40
C VAL A 266 -8.38 10.07 -12.89
N LEU A 267 -8.20 8.87 -13.43
CA LEU A 267 -8.43 8.53 -14.84
C LEU A 267 -9.35 7.31 -14.91
N CYS A 268 -10.47 7.46 -15.63
CA CYS A 268 -11.39 6.36 -15.93
C CYS A 268 -11.96 6.53 -17.33
N SER A 269 -12.58 5.45 -17.85
CA SER A 269 -13.34 5.55 -19.10
C SER A 269 -14.66 6.28 -18.88
N ASP A 270 -15.11 7.01 -19.90
CA ASP A 270 -16.34 7.81 -19.83
C ASP A 270 -17.60 6.97 -19.55
N ASN A 271 -17.59 5.70 -19.96
CA ASN A 271 -18.72 4.78 -19.77
C ASN A 271 -18.99 4.37 -18.32
N ILE A 272 -18.01 4.55 -17.42
CA ILE A 272 -18.09 4.18 -16.00
C ILE A 272 -17.91 5.38 -15.08
N LYS A 273 -17.83 6.60 -15.64
CA LYS A 273 -17.54 7.83 -14.92
C LYS A 273 -18.45 8.03 -13.70
N ASP A 274 -19.75 7.83 -13.88
CA ASP A 274 -20.74 8.03 -12.81
C ASP A 274 -20.53 7.03 -11.66
N ASN A 275 -20.18 5.78 -11.98
CA ASN A 275 -19.87 4.75 -10.98
C ASN A 275 -18.55 5.05 -10.24
N VAL A 276 -17.58 5.64 -10.92
CA VAL A 276 -16.28 6.03 -10.36
C VAL A 276 -16.41 7.27 -9.46
N PHE A 277 -17.37 8.15 -9.75
CA PHE A 277 -17.51 9.43 -9.07
C PHE A 277 -17.59 9.26 -7.55
N ASP A 278 -18.53 8.42 -7.10
CA ASP A 278 -18.76 8.18 -5.68
C ASP A 278 -17.66 7.37 -4.98
N VAL A 279 -16.93 6.55 -5.74
CA VAL A 279 -15.92 5.63 -5.20
C VAL A 279 -14.58 6.34 -4.97
N ILE A 280 -14.21 7.28 -5.84
CA ILE A 280 -12.88 7.90 -5.82
C ILE A 280 -12.86 9.39 -6.16
N MET A 281 -13.71 9.89 -7.06
CA MET A 281 -13.63 11.31 -7.43
C MET A 281 -14.02 12.20 -6.24
N LYS A 282 -15.16 11.91 -5.61
CA LYS A 282 -15.59 12.61 -4.39
C LYS A 282 -14.59 12.47 -3.23
N PRO A 283 -14.07 11.27 -2.89
CA PRO A 283 -12.97 11.13 -1.93
C PRO A 283 -11.72 11.97 -2.21
N VAL A 284 -11.37 12.16 -3.48
CA VAL A 284 -10.23 13.00 -3.87
C VAL A 284 -10.59 14.48 -3.68
N GLU A 285 -11.76 14.93 -4.11
CA GLU A 285 -12.26 16.29 -3.81
C GLU A 285 -12.19 16.61 -2.31
N GLU A 286 -12.56 15.63 -1.49
CA GLU A 286 -12.58 15.69 -0.02
C GLU A 286 -11.22 15.33 0.63
N MET A 287 -10.13 15.22 -0.15
CA MET A 287 -8.81 14.87 0.40
C MET A 287 -8.44 15.82 1.56
N VAL A 288 -8.06 15.22 2.68
CA VAL A 288 -7.73 15.94 3.90
C VAL A 288 -6.23 16.23 3.93
N LEU A 289 -5.88 17.51 4.04
CA LEU A 289 -4.51 17.95 4.26
C LEU A 289 -4.23 17.93 5.78
N VAL A 290 -3.34 17.03 6.19
CA VAL A 290 -2.93 16.90 7.59
C VAL A 290 -1.96 18.04 7.90
N LYS A 291 -2.11 18.76 9.01
CA LYS A 291 -1.21 19.87 9.34
C LYS A 291 0.09 19.38 9.97
#